data_AF-A0A399SLA0-F1
#
_entry.id   AF-A0A399SLA0-F1
#
_cell.length_a   1.000
_cell.length_b   1.000
_cell.length_c   1.000
_cell.angle_alpha   90.00
_cell.angle_beta   90.00
_cell.angle_gamma   90.00
#
_symmetry.space_group_name_H-M   'P 1'
#
loop_
_entity.id
_entity.type
_entity.pdbx_description
1 polymer ?
#
loop_
_entity_poly.entity_id
_entity_poly.type
_entity_poly.pdbx_seq_one_letter_code
_entity_poly.pdbx_strand_id
1 'polypeptide(L)'
;MSEFMAMQEEQGVAVPEEKLFNLSAIMLATFLGGPIAGGYLIYSNYVMLGAPERGKQVIFYAVLIMYGLIGSMLFLPDATVDKLPNFLIPWVSAAVAYFIAKNLQGELLTEHAEAGGQFYTRWRAVWVSLVCVLVTILLLVPLVLFL
;
A
#
# COMPACT_ATOMS: atom_id res chain seq x y z
N MET A 1 34.51 11.65 -32.23
CA MET A 1 34.53 10.36 -31.47
C MET A 1 34.50 10.60 -29.96
N SER A 2 35.29 11.55 -29.42
CA SER A 2 35.28 11.94 -28.00
C SER A 2 33.94 12.55 -27.54
N GLU A 3 33.31 13.41 -28.33
CA GLU A 3 31.99 13.99 -27.99
C GLU A 3 30.86 12.95 -28.01
N PHE A 4 30.93 11.96 -28.91
CA PHE A 4 29.97 10.87 -28.98
C PHE A 4 30.10 9.92 -27.78
N MET A 5 31.31 9.77 -27.23
CA MET A 5 31.56 9.01 -26.01
C MET A 5 31.15 9.80 -24.75
N ALA A 6 31.37 11.12 -24.71
CA ALA A 6 30.91 11.99 -23.63
C ALA A 6 29.36 12.04 -23.54
N MET A 7 28.66 12.02 -24.68
CA MET A 7 27.20 11.90 -24.71
C MET A 7 26.68 10.54 -24.23
N GLN A 8 27.49 9.47 -24.26
CA GLN A 8 27.09 8.17 -23.73
C GLN A 8 27.35 8.06 -22.21
N GLU A 9 28.37 8.74 -21.68
CA GLU A 9 28.60 8.82 -20.23
C GLU A 9 27.52 9.66 -19.51
N GLU A 10 27.00 10.73 -20.12
CA GLU A 10 25.86 11.48 -19.56
C GLU A 10 24.50 10.77 -19.70
N GLN A 11 24.41 9.72 -20.51
CA GLN A 11 23.20 8.91 -20.68
C GLN A 11 23.13 7.69 -19.75
N GLY A 12 23.96 7.63 -18.71
CA GLY A 12 23.70 6.75 -17.59
C GLY A 12 22.41 7.21 -16.91
N VAL A 13 21.33 6.43 -17.05
CA VAL A 13 20.08 6.66 -16.30
C VAL A 13 20.48 6.81 -14.83
N ALA A 14 20.35 8.02 -14.29
CA ALA A 14 20.73 8.31 -12.92
C ALA A 14 19.94 7.34 -12.02
N VAL A 15 20.66 6.58 -11.19
CA VAL A 15 20.02 5.59 -10.30
C VAL A 15 19.07 6.33 -9.37
N PRO A 16 17.78 5.97 -9.30
CA PRO A 16 16.84 6.62 -8.40
C PRO A 16 17.31 6.54 -6.94
N GLU A 17 17.44 7.70 -6.29
CA GLU A 17 17.87 7.78 -4.88
C GLU A 17 16.78 7.28 -3.92
N GLU A 18 15.51 7.48 -4.30
CA GLU A 18 14.37 7.15 -3.47
C GLU A 18 14.12 5.63 -3.38
N LYS A 19 13.59 5.20 -2.23
CA LYS A 19 13.21 3.79 -2.02
C LYS A 19 11.70 3.61 -2.10
N LEU A 20 11.28 2.58 -2.84
CA LEU A 20 9.88 2.23 -2.98
C LEU A 20 9.52 0.95 -2.21
N PHE A 21 8.24 0.77 -1.92
CA PHE A 21 7.68 -0.49 -1.48
C PHE A 21 7.24 -1.31 -2.70
N ASN A 22 7.74 -2.54 -2.80
CA ASN A 22 7.28 -3.46 -3.84
C ASN A 22 5.89 -4.04 -3.55
N LEU A 23 5.29 -4.69 -4.55
CA LEU A 23 3.95 -5.27 -4.45
C LEU A 23 3.81 -6.28 -3.28
N SER A 24 4.86 -7.06 -3.00
CA SER A 24 4.83 -8.03 -1.89
C SER A 24 4.80 -7.35 -0.51
N ALA A 25 5.47 -6.20 -0.38
CA ALA A 25 5.44 -5.40 0.84
C ALA A 25 4.06 -4.76 1.04
N ILE A 26 3.41 -4.28 -0.02
CA ILE A 26 2.04 -3.74 0.01
C ILE A 26 1.04 -4.82 0.42
N MET A 27 1.13 -6.01 -0.19
CA MET A 27 0.28 -7.15 0.17
C MET A 27 0.46 -7.54 1.64
N LEU A 28 1.71 -7.65 2.11
CA LEU A 28 2.03 -8.00 3.49
C LEU A 28 1.53 -6.95 4.49
N ALA A 29 1.75 -5.66 4.22
CA ALA A 29 1.26 -4.59 5.09
C ALA A 29 -0.26 -4.61 5.19
N THR A 30 -0.95 -4.81 4.07
CA THR A 30 -2.41 -4.90 4.03
C THR A 30 -2.92 -6.09 4.83
N PHE A 31 -2.28 -7.25 4.68
CA PHE A 31 -2.66 -8.45 5.44
C PHE A 31 -2.53 -8.24 6.95
N LEU A 32 -1.47 -7.56 7.39
CA LEU A 32 -1.17 -7.37 8.82
C LEU A 32 -1.89 -6.17 9.45
N GLY A 33 -2.08 -5.08 8.69
CA GLY A 33 -2.59 -3.81 9.20
C GLY A 33 -3.84 -3.29 8.52
N GLY A 34 -4.47 -4.12 7.68
CA GLY A 34 -5.70 -3.81 6.97
C GLY A 34 -5.52 -2.83 5.79
N PRO A 35 -6.64 -2.37 5.21
CA PRO A 35 -6.65 -1.51 4.02
C PRO A 35 -5.83 -0.23 4.18
N ILE A 36 -5.83 0.38 5.38
CA ILE A 36 -5.08 1.62 5.67
C ILE A 36 -3.57 1.38 5.51
N ALA A 37 -3.04 0.24 5.96
CA ALA A 37 -1.63 -0.08 5.82
C ALA A 37 -1.21 -0.25 4.34
N GLY A 38 -2.03 -0.98 3.57
CA GLY A 38 -1.84 -1.11 2.12
C GLY A 38 -1.90 0.23 1.40
N GLY A 39 -2.94 1.01 1.67
CA GLY A 39 -3.14 2.34 1.12
C GLY A 39 -2.00 3.30 1.46
N TYR A 40 -1.46 3.22 2.68
CA TYR A 40 -0.33 4.06 3.11
C TYR A 40 0.96 3.72 2.36
N LEU A 41 1.25 2.44 2.11
CA LEU A 41 2.42 2.07 1.31
C LEU A 41 2.28 2.52 -0.15
N ILE A 42 1.09 2.39 -0.75
CA ILE A 42 0.82 2.92 -2.10
C ILE A 42 0.96 4.45 -2.12
N TYR A 43 0.42 5.14 -1.10
CA TYR A 43 0.59 6.59 -0.91
C TYR A 43 2.07 6.97 -0.82
N SER A 44 2.84 6.27 0.02
CA SER A 44 4.26 6.52 0.22
C SER A 44 5.03 6.41 -1.10
N ASN A 45 4.74 5.38 -1.91
CA ASN A 45 5.35 5.26 -3.23
C ASN A 45 5.02 6.46 -4.13
N TYR A 46 3.76 6.90 -4.16
CA TYR A 46 3.39 8.07 -4.96
C TYR A 46 4.06 9.37 -4.48
N VAL A 47 4.30 9.53 -3.19
CA VAL A 47 5.09 10.66 -2.67
C VAL A 47 6.51 10.60 -3.20
N MET A 48 7.17 9.43 -3.13
CA MET A 48 8.54 9.25 -3.62
C MET A 48 8.66 9.39 -5.14
N LEU A 49 7.58 9.05 -5.87
CA LEU A 49 7.48 9.21 -7.32
C LEU A 49 7.05 10.63 -7.75
N GLY A 50 6.99 11.60 -6.83
CA GLY A 50 6.66 12.99 -7.14
C GLY A 50 5.18 13.24 -7.48
N ALA A 51 4.28 12.30 -7.16
CA ALA A 51 2.84 12.37 -7.45
C ALA A 51 1.95 12.27 -6.19
N PRO A 52 2.16 13.11 -5.15
CA PRO A 52 1.48 12.98 -3.86
C PRO A 52 -0.05 13.08 -3.94
N GLU A 53 -0.59 13.83 -4.90
CA GLU A 53 -2.04 13.98 -5.07
C GLU A 53 -2.72 12.65 -5.44
N ARG A 54 -2.09 11.83 -6.29
CA ARG A 54 -2.57 10.47 -6.58
C ARG A 54 -2.53 9.60 -5.33
N GLY A 55 -1.47 9.74 -4.54
CA GLY A 55 -1.36 9.06 -3.25
C GLY A 55 -2.49 9.43 -2.28
N LYS A 56 -2.81 10.73 -2.15
CA LYS A 56 -3.87 11.22 -1.24
C LYS A 56 -5.22 10.58 -1.57
N GLN A 57 -5.53 10.41 -2.86
CA GLN A 57 -6.73 9.71 -3.30
C GLN A 57 -6.72 8.24 -2.83
N VAL A 58 -5.60 7.54 -2.96
CA VAL A 58 -5.49 6.13 -2.53
C VAL A 58 -5.72 5.98 -1.04
N ILE A 59 -5.04 6.77 -0.19
CA ILE A 59 -5.21 6.65 1.25
C ILE A 59 -6.63 7.05 1.70
N PHE A 60 -7.25 8.02 1.03
CA PHE A 60 -8.65 8.38 1.25
C PHE A 60 -9.59 7.20 0.98
N TYR A 61 -9.46 6.55 -0.19
CA TYR A 61 -10.26 5.37 -0.51
C TYR A 61 -9.96 4.19 0.43
N ALA A 62 -8.72 4.02 0.88
CA ALA A 62 -8.36 2.98 1.85
C ALA A 62 -9.09 3.17 3.18
N VAL A 63 -9.21 4.41 3.66
CA VAL A 63 -10.00 4.75 4.86
C VAL A 63 -11.50 4.49 4.62
N LEU A 64 -12.04 4.88 3.47
CA LEU A 64 -13.45 4.59 3.13
C LEU A 64 -13.74 3.09 3.06
N ILE A 65 -12.85 2.30 2.45
CA ILE A 65 -12.98 0.83 2.38
C ILE A 65 -12.93 0.23 3.79
N MET A 66 -12.06 0.73 4.66
CA MET A 66 -11.98 0.27 6.05
C MET A 66 -13.31 0.48 6.79
N TYR A 67 -13.91 1.67 6.69
CA TYR A 67 -15.24 1.92 7.26
C TYR A 67 -16.33 1.08 6.58
N GLY A 68 -16.28 0.89 5.26
CA GLY A 68 -17.23 0.06 4.52
C GLY A 68 -17.19 -1.41 4.95
N LEU A 69 -16.00 -1.98 5.14
CA LEU A 69 -15.83 -3.36 5.61
C LEU A 69 -16.42 -3.53 7.01
N ILE A 70 -16.10 -2.63 7.93
CA ILE A 70 -16.56 -2.73 9.33
C ILE A 70 -18.05 -2.43 9.42
N GLY A 71 -18.53 -1.41 8.72
CA GLY A 71 -19.95 -1.11 8.62
C GLY A 71 -20.74 -2.28 8.05
N SER A 72 -20.22 -2.96 7.02
CA SER A 72 -20.90 -4.13 6.43
C SER A 72 -21.04 -5.28 7.43
N MET A 73 -20.08 -5.48 8.34
CA MET A 73 -20.17 -6.50 9.39
C MET A 73 -21.35 -6.25 10.33
N LEU A 74 -21.70 -4.99 10.60
CA LEU A 74 -22.83 -4.65 11.48
C LEU A 74 -24.20 -5.03 10.90
N PHE A 75 -24.30 -5.22 9.58
CA PHE A 75 -25.53 -5.61 8.90
C PHE A 75 -25.62 -7.11 8.60
N LEU A 76 -24.54 -7.87 8.85
CA LEU A 76 -24.50 -9.31 8.63
C LEU A 76 -25.11 -10.04 9.85
N PRO A 77 -26.00 -11.05 9.64
CA PRO A 77 -26.48 -11.88 10.75
C PRO A 77 -25.34 -12.68 11.40
N ASP A 78 -25.37 -12.83 12.72
CA ASP A 78 -24.35 -13.57 13.49
C ASP A 78 -24.07 -14.97 12.93
N ALA A 79 -25.13 -15.70 12.54
CA ALA A 79 -25.02 -17.04 11.97
C ALA A 79 -24.23 -17.11 10.65
N THR A 80 -24.06 -15.97 9.96
CA THR A 80 -23.22 -15.83 8.76
C THR A 80 -21.79 -15.46 9.15
N VAL A 81 -21.63 -14.55 10.10
CA VAL A 81 -20.32 -14.10 10.62
C VAL A 81 -19.56 -15.27 11.25
N ASP A 82 -20.24 -16.11 12.04
CA ASP A 82 -19.64 -17.26 12.74
C ASP A 82 -19.09 -18.33 11.78
N LYS A 83 -19.56 -18.35 10.53
CA LYS A 83 -19.10 -19.30 9.51
C LYS A 83 -17.91 -18.77 8.71
N LEU A 84 -17.62 -17.46 8.80
CA LEU A 84 -16.54 -16.85 8.06
C LEU A 84 -15.20 -17.13 8.76
N PRO A 85 -14.22 -17.71 8.05
CA PRO A 85 -12.89 -17.88 8.63
C PRO A 85 -12.25 -16.51 8.88
N ASN A 86 -11.70 -16.32 10.09
CA ASN A 86 -11.09 -15.04 10.51
C ASN A 86 -9.98 -14.53 9.57
N PHE A 87 -9.33 -15.42 8.81
CA PHE A 87 -8.28 -15.09 7.86
C PHE A 87 -8.80 -14.67 6.48
N LEU A 88 -10.08 -14.92 6.16
CA LEU A 88 -10.62 -14.68 4.82
C LEU A 88 -10.57 -13.19 4.46
N ILE A 89 -11.04 -12.32 5.35
CA ILE A 89 -11.07 -10.88 5.11
C ILE A 89 -9.65 -10.29 4.98
N PRO A 90 -8.68 -10.60 5.87
CA PRO A 90 -7.28 -10.24 5.67
C PRO A 90 -6.72 -10.68 4.32
N TRP A 91 -6.92 -11.94 3.91
CA TRP A 91 -6.41 -12.45 2.63
C TRP A 91 -7.05 -11.76 1.42
N VAL A 92 -8.37 -11.58 1.42
CA VAL A 92 -9.08 -10.90 0.35
C VAL A 92 -8.62 -9.44 0.26
N SER A 93 -8.52 -8.74 1.39
CA SER A 93 -8.05 -7.35 1.42
C SER A 93 -6.61 -7.23 0.88
N ALA A 94 -5.72 -8.15 1.25
CA ALA A 94 -4.34 -8.18 0.77
C ALA A 94 -4.26 -8.46 -0.73
N ALA A 95 -5.05 -9.41 -1.24
CA ALA A 95 -5.13 -9.69 -2.67
C ALA A 95 -5.63 -8.48 -3.46
N VAL A 96 -6.70 -7.83 -2.99
CA VAL A 96 -7.25 -6.61 -3.61
C VAL A 96 -6.21 -5.50 -3.62
N ALA A 97 -5.52 -5.23 -2.52
CA ALA A 97 -4.47 -4.22 -2.46
C ALA A 97 -3.30 -4.55 -3.39
N TYR A 98 -2.90 -5.82 -3.51
CA TYR A 98 -1.90 -6.26 -4.47
C TYR A 98 -2.30 -5.93 -5.91
N PHE A 99 -3.53 -6.27 -6.32
CA PHE A 99 -4.01 -5.98 -7.69
C PHE A 99 -4.16 -4.48 -7.93
N ILE A 100 -4.65 -3.72 -6.96
CA ILE A 100 -4.72 -2.25 -7.05
C ILE A 100 -3.32 -1.67 -7.24
N ALA A 101 -2.35 -2.05 -6.40
CA ALA A 101 -0.98 -1.57 -6.51
C ALA A 101 -0.33 -1.98 -7.84
N LYS A 102 -0.56 -3.22 -8.29
CA LYS A 102 -0.08 -3.70 -9.59
C LYS A 102 -0.62 -2.86 -10.74
N ASN A 103 -1.92 -2.54 -10.73
CA ASN A 103 -2.55 -1.73 -11.78
C ASN A 103 -2.12 -0.26 -11.71
N LEU A 104 -1.93 0.29 -10.52
CA LEU A 104 -1.64 1.72 -10.32
C LEU A 104 -0.15 2.08 -10.43
N GLN A 105 0.73 1.16 -10.05
CA GLN A 105 2.17 1.41 -9.87
C GLN A 105 3.04 0.30 -10.48
N GLY A 106 2.49 -0.75 -11.08
CA GLY A 106 3.27 -1.90 -11.55
C GLY A 106 4.34 -1.52 -12.56
N GLU A 107 4.00 -0.72 -13.57
CA GLU A 107 4.95 -0.21 -14.58
C GLU A 107 6.03 0.67 -13.93
N LEU A 108 5.64 1.64 -13.10
CA LEU A 108 6.56 2.52 -12.37
C LEU A 108 7.54 1.76 -11.47
N LEU A 109 7.08 0.68 -10.83
CA LEU A 109 7.93 -0.18 -9.99
C LEU A 109 8.90 -1.01 -10.84
N THR A 110 8.51 -1.43 -12.05
CA THR A 110 9.40 -2.11 -13.01
C THR A 110 10.47 -1.15 -13.51
N GLU A 111 10.08 0.05 -13.96
CA GLU A 111 11.01 1.09 -14.41
C GLU A 111 12.01 1.47 -13.31
N HIS A 112 11.54 1.63 -12.07
CA HIS A 112 12.40 1.88 -10.90
C HIS A 112 13.42 0.76 -10.69
N ALA A 113 13.01 -0.50 -10.83
CA ALA A 113 13.91 -1.64 -10.68
C ALA A 113 14.94 -1.73 -11.82
N GLU A 114 14.51 -1.48 -13.06
CA GLU A 114 15.37 -1.49 -14.25
C GLU A 114 16.40 -0.36 -14.22
N ALA A 115 16.05 0.79 -13.65
CA ALA A 115 16.97 1.90 -13.38
C ALA A 115 17.93 1.65 -12.20
N GLY A 116 17.91 0.46 -11.58
CA GLY A 116 18.77 0.11 -10.44
C GLY A 116 18.27 0.67 -9.09
N GLY A 117 17.05 1.18 -9.04
CA GLY A 117 16.43 1.72 -7.84
C GLY A 117 16.22 0.66 -6.75
N GLN A 118 16.33 1.09 -5.49
CA GLN A 118 16.22 0.19 -4.34
C GLN A 118 14.78 0.10 -3.81
N PHE A 119 14.46 -1.03 -3.20
CA PHE A 119 13.20 -1.24 -2.48
C PHE A 119 13.43 -1.34 -0.98
N TYR A 120 12.43 -0.89 -0.21
CA TYR A 120 12.40 -1.17 1.22
C TYR A 120 12.25 -2.66 1.50
N THR A 121 12.83 -3.11 2.62
CA THR A 121 12.67 -4.48 3.10
C THR A 121 11.24 -4.72 3.58
N ARG A 122 10.78 -5.98 3.49
CA ARG A 122 9.47 -6.39 4.03
C ARG A 122 9.32 -6.11 5.52
N TRP A 123 10.41 -6.08 6.29
CA TRP A 123 10.39 -5.75 7.71
C TRP A 123 9.90 -4.33 7.98
N ARG A 124 10.24 -3.38 7.10
CA ARG A 124 9.71 -2.00 7.21
C ARG A 124 8.20 -1.97 7.03
N ALA A 125 7.66 -2.80 6.14
CA ALA A 125 6.22 -2.94 5.95
C ALA A 125 5.51 -3.48 7.21
N VAL A 126 6.13 -4.40 7.95
CA VAL A 126 5.61 -4.91 9.23
C VAL A 126 5.52 -3.81 10.29
N TRP A 127 6.56 -2.97 10.44
CA TRP A 127 6.51 -1.86 11.40
C TRP A 127 5.46 -0.83 11.03
N VAL A 128 5.34 -0.51 9.74
CA VAL A 128 4.31 0.40 9.24
C VAL A 128 2.92 -0.19 9.51
N SER A 129 2.70 -1.48 9.29
CA SER A 129 1.40 -2.10 9.54
C SER A 129 1.03 -2.06 11.03
N LEU A 130 1.98 -2.23 11.95
CA LEU A 130 1.73 -2.07 13.38
C LEU A 130 1.25 -0.66 13.74
N VAL A 131 1.88 0.37 13.17
CA VAL A 131 1.42 1.76 13.35
C VAL A 131 0.03 1.97 12.76
N CYS A 132 -0.25 1.43 11.58
CA CYS A 132 -1.56 1.52 10.95
C CYS A 132 -2.65 0.79 11.74
N VAL A 133 -2.34 -0.30 12.45
CA VAL A 133 -3.28 -0.96 13.38
C VAL A 133 -3.67 0.01 14.50
N LEU A 134 -2.70 0.71 15.11
CA LEU A 134 -2.98 1.70 16.15
C LEU A 134 -3.86 2.85 15.62
N VAL A 135 -3.57 3.34 14.42
CA VAL A 135 -4.38 4.36 13.74
C VAL A 135 -5.80 3.84 13.49
N THR A 136 -5.94 2.59 13.03
CA THR A 136 -7.24 1.95 12.79
C THR A 136 -8.05 1.87 14.08
N ILE A 137 -7.44 1.43 15.19
CA ILE A 137 -8.10 1.37 16.50
C ILE A 137 -8.56 2.78 16.93
N LEU A 138 -7.69 3.78 16.79
CA LEU A 138 -8.00 5.17 17.15
C LEU A 138 -9.18 5.73 16.33
N LEU A 139 -9.28 5.35 15.04
CA LEU A 139 -10.37 5.75 14.15
C LEU A 139 -11.69 5.01 14.44
N LEU A 140 -11.62 3.78 14.98
CA LEU A 140 -12.79 2.94 15.25
C LEU A 140 -13.41 3.16 16.61
N VAL A 141 -12.61 3.37 17.65
CA VAL A 141 -13.13 3.48 19.02
C VAL A 141 -14.20 4.58 19.13
N PRO A 142 -14.00 5.81 18.60
CA PRO A 142 -15.06 6.82 18.62
C PRO A 142 -16.31 6.36 17.87
N LEU A 143 -16.15 5.78 16.67
CA LEU A 143 -17.28 5.31 15.86
C LEU A 143 -18.16 4.33 16.64
N VAL A 144 -17.55 3.36 17.33
CA VAL A 144 -18.27 2.37 18.13
C VAL A 144 -18.89 2.97 19.39
N LEU A 145 -18.22 3.93 20.05
CA LEU A 145 -18.75 4.59 21.25
C LEU A 145 -19.95 5.50 20.98
N PHE A 146 -20.09 6.00 19.76
CA PHE A 146 -21.18 6.89 19.34
C PHE A 146 -22.29 6.18 18.54
N LEU A 147 -22.17 4.87 18.30
CA LEU A 147 -23.21 3.99 17.73
C LEU A 147 -24.07 3.39 18.85
#